data_AF-A0A9X3I3H2-F1
#
_entry.id   AF-A0A9X3I3H2-F1
#
_cell.length_a   1.000
_cell.length_b   1.000
_cell.length_c   1.000
_cell.angle_alpha   90.00
_cell.angle_beta   90.00
_cell.angle_gamma   90.00
#
_symmetry.space_group_name_H-M   'P 1'
#
loop_
_entity.id
_entity.type
_entity.pdbx_description
1 polymer ?
#
loop_
_entity_poly.entity_id
_entity_poly.type
_entity_poly.pdbx_seq_one_letter_code
_entity_poly.pdbx_strand_id
1 'polypeptide(L)'
;MGTPSWIELAGRNAAAEAICLSGTLTATEKNEASRVDFQHAPGGKWCVEHEGQPVYIASGATAVVRVEGHMRRLDGDIRLPMLGARFSPLDLLGRESLIHKMSTSMAVEGDAEQRTIGGRAAWSIRLRAPERDPIEMTFDDATGVLIRLATPDGRVALTVDGLSVPETLPDSLFEWDGPVLDERPTRGTRRSDEDDETERIEALRALIAAHSQPDRVMAAIAGADSERGARSTLVELLGVTESGADHILAAPIGIFRGDHAVANRRTLEIMEDERRQ
;
A
#
# COMPACT_ATOMS: atom_id res chain seq x y z
N MET A 1 32.06 8.59 7.88
CA MET A 1 31.43 8.05 6.64
C MET A 1 31.09 9.21 5.74
N GLY A 2 31.19 9.03 4.42
CA GLY A 2 30.81 10.07 3.45
C GLY A 2 29.29 10.20 3.31
N THR A 3 28.84 11.28 2.65
CA THR A 3 27.43 11.50 2.31
C THR A 3 26.93 10.37 1.39
N PRO A 4 25.86 9.65 1.76
CA PRO A 4 25.33 8.57 0.94
C PRO A 4 24.59 9.11 -0.29
N SER A 5 24.75 8.42 -1.40
CA SER A 5 23.95 8.61 -2.60
C SER A 5 22.53 8.06 -2.44
N TRP A 6 21.62 8.46 -3.33
CA TRP A 6 20.27 7.90 -3.40
C TRP A 6 20.25 6.38 -3.57
N ILE A 7 21.13 5.84 -4.42
CA ILE A 7 21.22 4.40 -4.68
C ILE A 7 21.64 3.66 -3.41
N GLU A 8 22.58 4.21 -2.64
CA GLU A 8 22.97 3.63 -1.35
C GLU A 8 21.83 3.69 -0.34
N LEU A 9 21.08 4.78 -0.25
CA LEU A 9 19.91 4.89 0.63
C LEU A 9 18.81 3.89 0.26
N ALA A 10 18.50 3.75 -1.03
CA ALA A 10 17.56 2.75 -1.53
C ALA A 10 18.03 1.32 -1.22
N GLY A 11 19.33 1.04 -1.40
CA GLY A 11 19.93 -0.26 -1.06
C GLY A 11 19.84 -0.57 0.44
N ARG A 12 20.13 0.40 1.30
CA ARG A 12 19.95 0.26 2.76
C ARG A 12 18.49 0.01 3.14
N ASN A 13 17.55 0.73 2.51
CA ASN A 13 16.12 0.54 2.76
C ASN A 13 15.62 -0.85 2.34
N ALA A 14 16.10 -1.38 1.21
CA ALA A 14 15.80 -2.74 0.81
C ALA A 14 16.39 -3.77 1.79
N ALA A 15 17.62 -3.54 2.28
CA ALA A 15 18.27 -4.41 3.26
C ALA A 15 17.59 -4.42 4.64
N ALA A 16 16.82 -3.38 4.98
CA ALA A 16 16.06 -3.31 6.23
C ALA A 16 14.97 -4.41 6.36
N GLU A 17 14.60 -5.07 5.26
CA GLU A 17 13.71 -6.25 5.27
C GLU A 17 14.34 -7.46 6.00
N ALA A 18 15.66 -7.47 6.19
CA ALA A 18 16.38 -8.55 6.85
C ALA A 18 16.54 -8.40 8.38
N ILE A 19 15.95 -7.36 8.99
CA ILE A 19 16.07 -7.10 10.44
C ILE A 19 14.70 -7.04 11.14
N CYS A 20 14.68 -7.34 12.43
CA CYS A 20 13.49 -7.13 13.26
C CYS A 20 13.34 -5.66 13.63
N LEU A 21 12.11 -5.13 13.56
CA LEU A 21 11.82 -3.74 13.84
C LEU A 21 10.52 -3.61 14.63
N SER A 22 10.45 -2.59 15.47
CA SER A 22 9.18 -2.12 16.03
C SER A 22 9.16 -0.60 16.13
N GLY A 23 7.97 -0.02 16.09
CA GLY A 23 7.79 1.41 16.23
C GLY A 23 6.34 1.83 16.05
N THR A 24 6.13 3.13 16.03
CA THR A 24 4.84 3.75 15.74
C THR A 24 4.94 4.52 14.44
N LEU A 25 4.02 4.26 13.52
CA LEU A 25 3.80 5.08 12.33
C LEU A 25 2.69 6.10 12.59
N THR A 26 2.99 7.37 12.32
CA THR A 26 1.99 8.44 12.22
C THR A 26 1.92 8.92 10.77
N ALA A 27 0.75 8.82 10.16
CA ALA A 27 0.47 9.34 8.82
C ALA A 27 -0.56 10.47 8.91
N THR A 28 -0.36 11.56 8.16
CA THR A 28 -1.25 12.73 8.17
C THR A 28 -1.86 12.96 6.79
N GLU A 29 -3.19 13.07 6.73
CA GLU A 29 -3.95 13.38 5.53
C GLU A 29 -5.06 14.39 5.84
N LYS A 30 -5.16 15.48 5.07
CA LYS A 30 -6.23 16.49 5.19
C LYS A 30 -6.47 17.01 6.64
N ASN A 31 -5.40 17.09 7.44
CA ASN A 31 -5.38 17.46 8.86
C ASN A 31 -5.87 16.40 9.85
N GLU A 32 -6.12 15.18 9.41
CA GLU A 32 -6.34 14.02 10.28
C GLU A 32 -5.06 13.18 10.35
N ALA A 33 -4.70 12.75 11.55
CA ALA A 33 -3.54 11.91 11.79
C ALA A 33 -3.99 10.52 12.20
N SER A 34 -3.57 9.51 11.45
CA SER A 34 -3.73 8.11 11.80
C SER A 34 -2.45 7.61 12.46
N ARG A 35 -2.59 6.90 13.57
CA ARG A 35 -1.46 6.30 14.30
C ARG A 35 -1.64 4.80 14.39
N VAL A 36 -0.59 4.06 14.05
CA VAL A 36 -0.54 2.60 14.18
C VAL A 36 0.81 2.18 14.75
N ASP A 37 0.80 1.17 15.60
CA ASP A 37 2.01 0.50 16.07
C ASP A 37 2.32 -0.66 15.14
N PHE A 38 3.59 -0.94 14.90
CA PHE A 38 4.01 -2.01 14.01
C PHE A 38 5.17 -2.82 14.57
N GLN A 39 5.20 -4.08 14.15
CA GLN A 39 6.31 -5.00 14.33
C GLN A 39 6.58 -5.69 12.99
N HIS A 40 7.86 -5.81 12.66
CA HIS A 40 8.35 -6.47 11.45
C HIS A 40 9.43 -7.48 11.83
N ALA A 41 9.40 -8.64 11.18
CA ALA A 41 10.49 -9.60 11.21
C ALA A 41 10.79 -10.12 9.79
N PRO A 42 11.99 -10.67 9.55
CA PRO A 42 12.37 -11.17 8.24
C PRO A 42 11.40 -12.22 7.69
N GLY A 43 11.33 -12.30 6.35
CA GLY A 43 10.46 -13.24 5.65
C GLY A 43 9.02 -12.75 5.45
N GLY A 44 8.82 -11.42 5.42
CA GLY A 44 7.51 -10.83 5.19
C GLY A 44 6.58 -10.93 6.40
N LYS A 45 7.13 -11.05 7.61
CA LYS A 45 6.37 -11.10 8.85
C LYS A 45 6.04 -9.70 9.33
N TRP A 46 4.76 -9.43 9.55
CA TRP A 46 4.27 -8.13 9.99
C TRP A 46 3.15 -8.29 11.01
N CYS A 47 3.14 -7.42 12.01
CA CYS A 47 1.99 -7.14 12.84
C CYS A 47 1.79 -5.64 12.84
N VAL A 48 0.55 -5.19 12.67
CA VAL A 48 0.16 -3.79 12.78
C VAL A 48 -1.05 -3.70 13.68
N GLU A 49 -0.97 -2.80 14.65
CA GLU A 49 -1.97 -2.58 15.67
C GLU A 49 -2.48 -1.14 15.62
N HIS A 50 -3.79 -0.98 15.80
CA HIS A 50 -4.43 0.30 16.02
C HIS A 50 -5.12 0.25 17.38
N GLU A 51 -4.77 1.20 18.26
CA GLU A 51 -5.28 1.24 19.65
C GLU A 51 -5.09 -0.08 20.41
N GLY A 52 -3.93 -0.74 20.20
CA GLY A 52 -3.59 -2.02 20.81
C GLY A 52 -4.39 -3.22 20.29
N GLN A 53 -5.12 -3.06 19.19
CA GLN A 53 -5.83 -4.15 18.52
C GLN A 53 -5.15 -4.47 17.19
N PRO A 54 -4.85 -5.77 16.91
CA PRO A 54 -4.31 -6.16 15.62
C PRO A 54 -5.29 -5.80 14.50
N VAL A 55 -4.80 -5.02 13.55
CA VAL A 55 -5.52 -4.64 12.34
C VAL A 55 -4.96 -5.35 11.13
N TYR A 56 -3.67 -5.71 11.11
CA TYR A 56 -3.07 -6.49 10.04
C TYR A 56 -2.00 -7.43 10.60
N ILE A 57 -2.00 -8.69 10.18
CA ILE A 57 -0.99 -9.68 10.56
C ILE A 57 -0.58 -10.44 9.30
N ALA A 58 0.72 -10.60 9.09
CA ALA A 58 1.28 -11.40 8.01
C ALA A 58 2.37 -12.33 8.51
N SER A 59 2.39 -13.55 7.96
CA SER A 59 3.35 -14.61 8.25
C SER A 59 4.16 -15.02 7.00
N GLY A 60 4.37 -14.07 6.08
CA GLY A 60 5.04 -14.28 4.80
C GLY A 60 4.14 -14.87 3.72
N ALA A 61 3.58 -16.07 3.94
CA ALA A 61 2.74 -16.75 2.95
C ALA A 61 1.25 -16.35 3.02
N THR A 62 0.81 -15.87 4.18
CA THR A 62 -0.59 -15.51 4.43
C THR A 62 -0.64 -14.20 5.17
N ALA A 63 -1.67 -13.42 4.89
CA ALA A 63 -2.00 -12.25 5.68
C ALA A 63 -3.48 -12.27 6.06
N VAL A 64 -3.78 -11.67 7.20
CA VAL A 64 -5.14 -11.43 7.68
C VAL A 64 -5.28 -9.98 8.07
N VAL A 65 -6.50 -9.47 7.92
CA VAL A 65 -6.79 -8.07 8.14
C VAL A 65 -8.16 -7.86 8.77
N ARG A 66 -8.26 -6.83 9.61
CA ARG A 66 -9.51 -6.44 10.26
C ARG A 66 -10.37 -5.58 9.33
N VAL A 67 -11.55 -6.09 8.98
CA VAL A 67 -12.59 -5.40 8.21
C VAL A 67 -13.90 -5.50 8.99
N GLU A 68 -14.55 -4.36 9.25
CA GLU A 68 -15.81 -4.29 10.01
C GLU A 68 -15.74 -5.06 11.35
N GLY A 69 -14.62 -4.94 12.05
CA GLY A 69 -14.38 -5.58 13.35
C GLY A 69 -13.94 -7.05 13.28
N HIS A 70 -13.94 -7.68 12.11
CA HIS A 70 -13.62 -9.10 11.95
C HIS A 70 -12.31 -9.31 11.17
N MET A 71 -11.53 -10.32 11.55
CA MET A 71 -10.35 -10.71 10.79
C MET A 71 -10.76 -11.53 9.57
N ARG A 72 -10.24 -11.17 8.39
CA ARG A 72 -10.48 -11.84 7.11
C ARG A 72 -9.14 -12.20 6.47
N ARG A 73 -9.08 -13.29 5.73
CA ARG A 73 -7.90 -13.64 4.92
C ARG A 73 -7.72 -12.65 3.79
N LEU A 74 -6.48 -12.27 3.58
CA LEU A 74 -6.02 -11.47 2.48
C LEU A 74 -5.48 -12.46 1.44
N ASP A 75 -6.38 -13.06 0.64
CA ASP A 75 -5.96 -13.82 -0.54
C ASP A 75 -5.36 -12.84 -1.56
N GLY A 76 -4.43 -13.29 -2.40
CA GLY A 76 -3.49 -12.47 -3.19
C GLY A 76 -4.06 -11.36 -4.09
N ASP A 77 -5.38 -11.18 -4.13
CA ASP A 77 -6.12 -10.12 -4.82
C ASP A 77 -6.61 -8.98 -3.89
N ILE A 78 -6.58 -9.16 -2.58
CA ILE A 78 -6.89 -8.10 -1.62
C ILE A 78 -5.62 -7.25 -1.45
N ARG A 79 -5.57 -6.14 -2.19
CA ARG A 79 -4.58 -5.08 -1.92
C ARG A 79 -4.78 -4.61 -0.48
N LEU A 80 -3.69 -4.64 0.30
CA LEU A 80 -3.58 -4.12 1.67
C LEU A 80 -4.68 -3.09 1.95
N PRO A 81 -5.66 -3.39 2.82
CA PRO A 81 -6.63 -2.36 3.16
C PRO A 81 -5.83 -1.28 3.85
N MET A 82 -5.83 -0.12 3.19
CA MET A 82 -5.35 1.10 3.77
C MET A 82 -6.04 1.21 5.12
N LEU A 83 -5.26 1.23 6.20
CA LEU A 83 -5.70 1.31 7.58
C LEU A 83 -6.27 2.72 7.86
N GLY A 84 -7.29 3.12 7.09
CA GLY A 84 -7.83 4.48 7.04
C GLY A 84 -6.85 5.55 6.56
N ALA A 85 -5.62 5.18 6.14
CA ALA A 85 -4.51 6.12 5.97
C ALA A 85 -3.82 5.97 4.61
N ARG A 86 -3.35 7.10 4.05
CA ARG A 86 -2.55 7.17 2.82
C ARG A 86 -1.28 6.28 2.83
N PHE A 87 -0.74 5.98 4.01
CA PHE A 87 0.50 5.21 4.17
C PHE A 87 0.31 4.06 5.15
N SER A 88 1.02 2.96 4.89
CA SER A 88 1.03 1.74 5.68
C SER A 88 2.44 1.48 6.23
N PRO A 89 2.63 0.77 7.36
CA PRO A 89 3.97 0.35 7.80
C PRO A 89 4.78 -0.43 6.76
N LEU A 90 4.10 -1.10 5.81
CA LEU A 90 4.74 -1.79 4.69
C LEU A 90 5.43 -0.84 3.70
N ASP A 91 5.10 0.45 3.72
CA ASP A 91 5.72 1.47 2.90
C ASP A 91 7.12 1.88 3.38
N LEU A 92 7.51 1.47 4.60
CA LEU A 92 8.70 1.97 5.28
C LEU A 92 10.00 1.31 4.80
N LEU A 93 9.93 0.07 4.30
CA LEU A 93 11.10 -0.76 3.98
C LEU A 93 10.80 -1.90 3.01
N GLY A 94 11.87 -2.47 2.45
CA GLY A 94 11.80 -3.68 1.62
C GLY A 94 11.17 -3.46 0.24
N ARG A 95 10.76 -4.56 -0.39
CA ARG A 95 10.23 -4.58 -1.77
C ARG A 95 8.92 -3.82 -1.94
N GLU A 96 8.10 -3.75 -0.89
CA GLU A 96 6.82 -3.05 -0.90
C GLU A 96 6.94 -1.57 -0.45
N SER A 97 8.17 -1.08 -0.24
CA SER A 97 8.42 0.29 0.22
C SER A 97 7.98 1.37 -0.78
N LEU A 98 7.75 2.57 -0.25
CA LEU A 98 7.54 3.77 -1.07
C LEU A 98 8.70 4.04 -2.01
N ILE A 99 9.94 3.79 -1.58
CA ILE A 99 11.11 3.96 -2.44
C ILE A 99 10.97 3.07 -3.68
N HIS A 100 10.67 1.78 -3.48
CA HIS A 100 10.55 0.86 -4.61
C HIS A 100 9.45 1.31 -5.57
N LYS A 101 8.27 1.68 -5.04
CA LYS A 101 7.13 2.19 -5.80
C LYS A 101 7.43 3.47 -6.59
N MET A 102 8.36 4.30 -6.11
CA MET A 102 8.64 5.63 -6.68
C MET A 102 9.96 5.70 -7.46
N SER A 103 10.82 4.68 -7.34
CA SER A 103 12.20 4.67 -7.84
C SER A 103 12.32 4.86 -9.36
N THR A 104 11.28 4.55 -10.13
CA THR A 104 11.28 4.65 -11.61
C THR A 104 10.87 6.01 -12.13
N SER A 105 10.26 6.88 -11.31
CA SER A 105 9.63 8.14 -11.75
C SER A 105 10.20 9.40 -11.08
N MET A 106 11.21 9.26 -10.21
CA MET A 106 11.77 10.36 -9.44
C MET A 106 13.22 10.68 -9.79
N ALA A 107 13.52 11.97 -9.86
CA ALA A 107 14.87 12.51 -9.94
C ALA A 107 15.30 13.03 -8.58
N VAL A 108 16.58 12.81 -8.25
CA VAL A 108 17.20 13.31 -7.02
C VAL A 108 17.57 14.79 -7.19
N GLU A 109 17.23 15.61 -6.21
CA GLU A 109 17.63 17.01 -6.15
C GLU A 109 18.74 17.22 -5.11
N GLY A 110 19.97 17.39 -5.59
CA GLY A 110 21.13 17.68 -4.74
C GLY A 110 21.64 16.47 -3.95
N ASP A 111 22.49 16.76 -2.97
CA ASP A 111 23.11 15.74 -2.12
C ASP A 111 22.24 15.42 -0.90
N ALA A 112 22.44 14.23 -0.32
CA ALA A 112 21.79 13.88 0.92
C ALA A 112 22.28 14.76 2.08
N GLU A 113 21.35 15.21 2.92
CA GLU A 113 21.63 16.04 4.09
C GLU A 113 21.51 15.24 5.38
N GLN A 114 22.50 15.35 6.25
CA GLN A 114 22.42 14.73 7.56
C GLN A 114 21.41 15.45 8.44
N ARG A 115 20.54 14.70 9.11
CA ARG A 115 19.50 15.19 10.01
C ARG A 115 19.47 14.38 11.29
N THR A 116 18.75 14.90 12.27
CA THR A 116 18.38 14.16 13.48
C THR A 116 16.88 14.16 13.61
N ILE A 117 16.26 12.98 13.61
CA ILE A 117 14.80 12.79 13.71
C ILE A 117 14.54 11.90 14.92
N GLY A 118 13.73 12.35 15.88
CA GLY A 118 13.44 11.58 17.09
C GLY A 118 14.69 11.16 17.88
N GLY A 119 15.77 11.96 17.83
CA GLY A 119 17.06 11.65 18.46
C GLY A 119 17.95 10.67 17.69
N ARG A 120 17.53 10.20 16.51
CA ARG A 120 18.28 9.25 15.67
C ARG A 120 18.99 9.98 14.52
N ALA A 121 20.22 9.56 14.22
CA ALA A 121 20.94 10.05 13.05
C ALA A 121 20.27 9.56 11.78
N ALA A 122 20.07 10.46 10.81
CA ALA A 122 19.31 10.17 9.62
C ALA A 122 19.86 10.94 8.40
N TRP A 123 19.52 10.46 7.21
CA TRP A 123 19.84 11.09 5.94
C TRP A 123 18.57 11.50 5.22
N SER A 124 18.46 12.78 4.89
CA SER A 124 17.35 13.35 4.15
C SER A 124 17.76 13.57 2.70
N ILE A 125 16.89 13.18 1.78
CA ILE A 125 17.07 13.40 0.35
C ILE A 125 15.83 14.02 -0.24
N ARG A 126 16.04 14.96 -1.17
CA ARG A 126 14.96 15.63 -1.88
C ARG A 126 14.77 14.96 -3.23
N LEU A 127 13.52 14.64 -3.53
CA LEU A 127 13.13 13.97 -4.77
C LEU A 127 12.09 14.80 -5.50
N ARG A 128 12.18 14.86 -6.82
CA ARG A 128 11.22 15.52 -7.70
C ARG A 128 10.70 14.53 -8.74
N ALA A 129 9.38 14.45 -8.88
CA ALA A 129 8.74 13.82 -10.04
C ALA A 129 8.34 14.90 -11.05
N PRO A 130 8.26 14.58 -12.36
CA PRO A 130 7.67 15.47 -13.34
C PRO A 130 6.28 15.92 -12.90
N GLU A 131 6.00 17.23 -13.00
CA GLU A 131 4.69 17.83 -12.73
C GLU A 131 4.15 17.68 -11.29
N ARG A 132 4.97 17.22 -10.34
CA ARG A 132 4.60 17.14 -8.92
C ARG A 132 5.52 18.00 -8.06
N ASP A 133 4.98 18.44 -6.94
CA ASP A 133 5.78 19.10 -5.92
C ASP A 133 6.90 18.16 -5.43
N PRO A 134 8.11 18.70 -5.20
CA PRO A 134 9.20 17.94 -4.61
C PRO A 134 8.80 17.44 -3.23
N ILE A 135 9.41 16.32 -2.83
CA ILE A 135 9.24 15.70 -1.52
C ILE A 135 10.60 15.50 -0.88
N GLU A 136 10.60 15.40 0.44
CA GLU A 136 11.77 15.07 1.25
C GLU A 136 11.53 13.74 1.94
N MET A 137 12.39 12.77 1.65
CA MET A 137 12.41 11.46 2.31
C MET A 137 13.59 11.41 3.28
N THR A 138 13.37 10.97 4.51
CA THR A 138 14.41 10.83 5.51
C THR A 138 14.52 9.39 5.99
N PHE A 139 15.73 8.85 5.93
CA PHE A 139 16.04 7.47 6.27
C PHE A 139 16.90 7.42 7.53
N ASP A 140 16.58 6.50 8.44
CA ASP A 140 17.44 6.21 9.59
C ASP A 140 18.81 5.71 9.12
N ASP A 141 19.90 6.31 9.59
CA ASP A 141 21.25 6.00 9.11
C ASP A 141 21.67 4.57 9.48
N ALA A 142 21.25 4.10 10.65
CA ALA A 142 21.61 2.79 11.18
C ALA A 142 20.87 1.64 10.50
N THR A 143 19.57 1.82 10.21
CA THR A 143 18.70 0.75 9.71
C THR A 143 18.35 0.88 8.23
N GLY A 144 18.39 2.09 7.66
CA GLY A 144 17.89 2.37 6.30
C GLY A 144 16.37 2.52 6.19
N VAL A 145 15.63 2.41 7.29
CA VAL A 145 14.16 2.54 7.30
C VAL A 145 13.74 3.97 6.96
N LEU A 146 12.69 4.15 6.15
CA LEU A 146 12.06 5.45 5.95
C LEU A 146 11.39 5.88 7.26
N ILE A 147 11.86 6.96 7.86
CA ILE A 147 11.34 7.45 9.14
C ILE A 147 10.58 8.78 9.03
N ARG A 148 10.68 9.46 7.88
CA ARG A 148 9.90 10.68 7.63
C ARG A 148 9.69 10.92 6.15
N LEU A 149 8.48 11.36 5.79
CA LEU A 149 8.15 11.93 4.49
C LEU A 149 7.52 13.30 4.70
N ALA A 150 8.04 14.31 4.03
CA ALA A 150 7.49 15.66 4.10
C ALA A 150 7.56 16.37 2.75
N THR A 151 6.79 17.45 2.62
CA THR A 151 7.05 18.46 1.59
C THR A 151 8.13 19.43 2.07
N PRO A 152 8.82 20.13 1.16
CA PRO A 152 9.91 21.04 1.54
C PRO A 152 9.50 22.29 2.32
N ASP A 153 8.21 22.62 2.33
CA ASP A 153 7.63 23.64 3.21
C ASP A 153 7.47 23.14 4.67
N GLY A 154 7.82 21.89 4.94
CA GLY A 154 7.81 21.27 6.26
C GLY A 154 6.55 20.48 6.59
N ARG A 155 5.52 20.42 5.72
CA ARG A 155 4.32 19.61 6.01
C ARG A 155 4.68 18.14 6.00
N VAL A 156 4.43 17.49 7.13
CA VAL A 156 4.77 16.09 7.37
C VAL A 156 3.61 15.21 6.93
N ALA A 157 3.87 14.27 6.02
CA ALA A 157 2.90 13.29 5.57
C ALA A 157 3.02 11.96 6.33
N LEU A 158 4.23 11.64 6.78
CA LEU A 158 4.57 10.40 7.49
C LEU A 158 5.72 10.66 8.48
N THR A 159 5.65 10.07 9.67
CA THR A 159 6.77 9.98 10.61
C THR A 159 6.73 8.66 11.37
N VAL A 160 7.91 8.11 11.66
CA VAL A 160 8.09 6.94 12.52
C VAL A 160 8.72 7.37 13.84
N ASP A 161 8.03 7.05 14.93
CA ASP A 161 8.47 7.32 16.30
C ASP A 161 8.81 6.01 17.03
N GLY A 162 9.69 6.08 18.03
CA GLY A 162 10.00 4.93 18.88
C GLY A 162 10.66 3.75 18.18
N LEU A 163 11.33 3.97 17.04
CA LEU A 163 11.96 2.91 16.25
C LEU A 163 13.00 2.13 17.08
N SER A 164 12.74 0.83 17.25
CA SER A 164 13.59 -0.14 17.94
C SER A 164 13.99 -1.27 17.00
N VAL A 165 15.17 -1.84 17.24
CA VAL A 165 15.76 -2.94 16.46
C VAL A 165 16.03 -4.12 17.41
N PRO A 166 14.98 -4.85 17.83
CA PRO A 166 15.16 -6.01 18.70
C PRO A 166 15.96 -7.11 17.97
N GLU A 167 16.68 -7.95 18.73
CA GLU A 167 17.41 -9.08 18.15
C GLU A 167 16.44 -10.13 17.59
N THR A 168 15.35 -10.41 18.31
CA THR A 168 14.28 -11.32 17.91
C THR A 168 12.91 -10.80 18.33
N LEU A 169 11.88 -11.29 17.65
CA LEU A 169 10.47 -11.07 18.00
C LEU A 169 9.79 -12.43 18.13
N PRO A 170 8.88 -12.63 19.10
CA PRO A 170 8.17 -13.89 19.25
C PRO A 170 7.26 -14.16 18.05
N ASP A 171 7.29 -15.39 17.53
CA ASP A 171 6.52 -15.79 16.35
C ASP A 171 5.00 -15.60 16.52
N SER A 172 4.50 -15.69 17.76
CA SER A 172 3.09 -15.47 18.09
C SER A 172 2.58 -14.07 17.76
N LEU A 173 3.44 -13.08 17.53
CA LEU A 173 3.03 -11.75 17.06
C LEU A 173 2.55 -11.78 15.61
N PHE A 174 3.01 -12.75 14.83
CA PHE A 174 2.79 -12.85 13.39
C PHE A 174 1.75 -13.91 13.04
N GLU A 175 1.11 -14.48 14.05
CA GLU A 175 0.10 -15.52 13.91
C GLU A 175 -1.23 -15.01 14.48
N TRP A 176 -2.32 -15.30 13.79
CA TRP A 176 -3.68 -15.04 14.28
C TRP A 176 -4.32 -16.35 14.69
N ASP A 177 -4.62 -16.49 15.99
CA ASP A 177 -5.26 -17.68 16.58
C ASP A 177 -6.79 -17.52 16.72
N GLY A 178 -7.31 -16.31 16.50
CA GLY A 178 -8.73 -16.01 16.60
C GLY A 178 -9.54 -16.46 15.38
N PRO A 179 -10.87 -16.26 15.42
CA PRO A 179 -11.73 -16.58 14.28
C PRO A 179 -11.36 -15.73 13.07
N VAL A 180 -11.31 -16.37 11.91
CA VAL A 180 -11.22 -15.70 10.61
C VAL A 180 -12.57 -15.89 9.93
N LEU A 181 -13.20 -14.79 9.53
CA LEU A 181 -14.32 -14.85 8.62
C LEU A 181 -13.75 -15.03 7.21
N ASP A 182 -13.70 -16.26 6.75
CA ASP A 182 -13.72 -16.52 5.32
C ASP A 182 -15.06 -15.97 4.81
N GLU A 183 -15.05 -15.08 3.81
CA GLU A 183 -16.27 -14.88 3.05
C GLU A 183 -16.69 -16.25 2.56
N ARG A 184 -17.84 -16.74 3.06
CA ARG A 184 -18.41 -17.95 2.48
C ARG A 184 -18.59 -17.62 1.00
N PRO A 185 -17.95 -18.34 0.08
CA PRO A 185 -18.34 -18.23 -1.31
C PRO A 185 -19.83 -18.55 -1.30
N THR A 186 -20.64 -17.60 -1.77
CA THR A 186 -22.07 -17.82 -1.96
C THR A 186 -22.21 -19.17 -2.64
N ARG A 187 -22.86 -20.12 -1.93
CA ARG A 187 -23.10 -21.50 -2.35
C ARG A 187 -23.31 -21.57 -3.87
N GLY A 188 -22.35 -22.15 -4.58
CA GLY A 188 -22.49 -22.30 -6.02
C GLY A 188 -21.23 -22.82 -6.69
N THR A 189 -21.00 -24.13 -6.54
CA THR A 189 -20.19 -24.94 -7.46
C THR A 189 -18.66 -24.76 -7.32
N ARG A 190 -17.91 -25.85 -7.51
CA ARG A 190 -16.48 -25.77 -7.79
C ARG A 190 -16.33 -24.87 -9.03
N ARG A 191 -15.97 -23.60 -8.83
CA ARG A 191 -15.53 -22.71 -9.90
C ARG A 191 -14.17 -23.22 -10.37
N SER A 192 -14.01 -23.39 -11.67
CA SER A 192 -12.71 -23.75 -12.25
C SER A 192 -11.78 -22.54 -12.13
N ASP A 193 -10.48 -22.78 -12.19
CA ASP A 193 -9.48 -21.70 -12.27
C ASP A 193 -9.80 -20.70 -13.41
N GLU A 194 -10.51 -21.15 -14.45
CA GLU A 194 -10.98 -20.32 -15.58
C GLU A 194 -12.07 -19.29 -15.21
N ASP A 195 -12.93 -19.60 -14.22
CA ASP A 195 -13.97 -18.68 -13.74
C ASP A 195 -13.33 -17.55 -12.91
N ASP A 196 -12.35 -17.88 -12.07
CA ASP A 196 -11.60 -16.91 -11.26
C ASP A 196 -10.70 -16.04 -12.15
N GLU A 197 -10.10 -16.60 -13.19
CA GLU A 197 -9.33 -15.85 -14.19
C GLU A 197 -10.21 -14.91 -15.01
N THR A 198 -11.43 -15.34 -15.36
CA THR A 198 -12.39 -14.50 -16.07
C THR A 198 -12.85 -13.33 -15.20
N GLU A 199 -13.16 -13.56 -13.93
CA GLU A 199 -13.52 -12.52 -12.96
C GLU A 199 -12.37 -11.51 -12.77
N ARG A 200 -11.13 -12.00 -12.71
CA ARG A 200 -9.92 -11.17 -12.62
C ARG A 200 -9.65 -10.32 -13.86
N ILE A 201 -9.86 -10.88 -15.06
CA ILE A 201 -9.79 -10.14 -16.33
C ILE A 201 -10.88 -9.05 -16.36
N GLU A 202 -12.09 -9.36 -15.91
CA GLU A 202 -13.19 -8.38 -15.82
C GLU A 202 -12.87 -7.24 -14.85
N ALA A 203 -12.35 -7.55 -13.67
CA ALA A 203 -11.93 -6.55 -12.68
C ALA A 203 -10.82 -5.63 -13.22
N LEU A 204 -9.81 -6.19 -13.89
CA LEU A 204 -8.72 -5.42 -14.51
C LEU A 204 -9.23 -4.52 -15.64
N ARG A 205 -10.12 -5.02 -16.51
CA ARG A 205 -10.75 -4.23 -17.57
C ARG A 205 -11.56 -3.08 -16.98
N ALA A 206 -12.33 -3.33 -15.93
CA ALA A 206 -13.12 -2.31 -15.26
C ALA A 206 -12.25 -1.22 -14.63
N LEU A 207 -11.18 -1.62 -13.93
CA LEU A 207 -10.21 -0.67 -13.38
C LEU A 207 -9.54 0.13 -14.49
N ILE A 208 -9.08 -0.48 -15.59
CA ILE A 208 -8.45 0.25 -16.71
C ILE A 208 -9.42 1.24 -17.35
N ALA A 209 -10.68 0.84 -17.56
CA ALA A 209 -11.73 1.73 -18.07
C ALA A 209 -11.94 2.95 -17.14
N ALA A 210 -11.97 2.70 -15.82
CA ALA A 210 -12.07 3.76 -14.83
C ALA A 210 -10.86 4.71 -14.83
N HIS A 211 -9.64 4.18 -14.98
CA HIS A 211 -8.41 4.98 -15.08
C HIS A 211 -8.35 5.87 -16.33
N SER A 212 -9.05 5.51 -17.41
CA SER A 212 -9.11 6.34 -18.62
C SER A 212 -10.02 7.56 -18.46
N GLN A 213 -10.87 7.59 -17.42
CA GLN A 213 -11.86 8.66 -17.20
C GLN A 213 -12.01 9.02 -15.70
N PRO A 214 -10.91 9.29 -14.98
CA PRO A 214 -10.89 9.31 -13.51
C PRO A 214 -11.82 10.37 -12.92
N ASP A 215 -11.88 11.56 -13.53
CA ASP A 215 -12.75 12.66 -13.07
C ASP A 215 -14.23 12.31 -13.19
N ARG A 216 -14.62 11.56 -14.23
CA ARG A 216 -16.02 11.16 -14.46
C ARG A 216 -16.44 10.06 -13.49
N VAL A 217 -15.55 9.13 -13.19
CA VAL A 217 -15.75 8.07 -12.19
C VAL A 217 -15.94 8.67 -10.81
N MET A 218 -15.06 9.60 -10.42
CA MET A 218 -15.15 10.28 -9.13
C MET A 218 -16.42 11.14 -9.02
N ALA A 219 -16.82 11.83 -10.09
CA ALA A 219 -18.07 12.58 -10.13
C ALA A 219 -19.31 11.66 -10.03
N ALA A 220 -19.29 10.50 -10.68
CA ALA A 220 -20.36 9.51 -10.60
C ALA A 220 -20.52 8.93 -9.19
N ILE A 221 -19.41 8.62 -8.51
CA ILE A 221 -19.42 8.12 -7.14
C ILE A 221 -19.88 9.21 -6.17
N ALA A 222 -19.36 10.43 -6.29
CA ALA A 222 -19.70 11.54 -5.40
C ALA A 222 -21.13 12.06 -5.59
N GLY A 223 -21.71 11.90 -6.79
CA GLY A 223 -23.07 12.32 -7.12
C GLY A 223 -24.15 11.27 -6.83
N ALA A 224 -23.79 10.09 -6.36
CA ALA A 224 -24.74 9.02 -6.09
C ALA A 224 -25.25 9.07 -4.64
N ASP A 225 -26.57 8.94 -4.47
CA ASP A 225 -27.22 8.94 -3.15
C ASP A 225 -27.09 7.61 -2.39
N SER A 226 -26.54 6.57 -3.04
CA SER A 226 -26.31 5.25 -2.44
C SER A 226 -25.26 4.46 -3.21
N GLU A 227 -24.64 3.47 -2.57
CA GLU A 227 -23.67 2.55 -3.19
C GLU A 227 -24.27 1.80 -4.39
N ARG A 228 -25.51 1.31 -4.28
CA ARG A 228 -26.24 0.71 -5.41
C ARG A 228 -26.43 1.70 -6.56
N GLY A 229 -26.67 2.97 -6.24
CA GLY A 229 -26.76 4.05 -7.24
C GLY A 229 -25.41 4.28 -7.93
N ALA A 230 -24.33 4.39 -7.14
CA ALA A 230 -22.98 4.56 -7.66
C ALA A 230 -22.58 3.40 -8.58
N ARG A 231 -22.88 2.16 -8.19
CA ARG A 231 -22.65 0.96 -8.99
C ARG A 231 -23.37 1.03 -10.34
N SER A 232 -24.67 1.32 -10.31
CA SER A 232 -25.47 1.44 -11.54
C SER A 232 -24.91 2.51 -12.48
N THR A 233 -24.51 3.67 -11.92
CA THR A 233 -23.93 4.76 -12.71
C THR A 233 -22.57 4.38 -13.30
N LEU A 234 -21.73 3.62 -12.57
CA LEU A 234 -20.43 3.16 -13.08
C LEU A 234 -20.57 2.12 -14.19
N VAL A 235 -21.54 1.21 -14.09
CA VAL A 235 -21.90 0.25 -15.15
C VAL A 235 -22.28 0.99 -16.43
N GLU A 236 -23.16 1.99 -16.33
CA GLU A 236 -23.59 2.79 -17.49
C GLU A 236 -22.48 3.67 -18.06
N LEU A 237 -21.68 4.29 -17.19
CA LEU A 237 -20.63 5.24 -17.57
C LEU A 237 -19.45 4.54 -18.28
N LEU A 238 -19.06 3.36 -17.80
CA LEU A 238 -17.83 2.68 -18.23
C LEU A 238 -18.11 1.46 -19.10
N GLY A 239 -19.37 1.01 -19.21
CA GLY A 239 -19.73 -0.20 -19.95
C GLY A 239 -19.17 -1.48 -19.33
N VAL A 240 -19.01 -1.49 -18.00
CA VAL A 240 -18.44 -2.61 -17.24
C VAL A 240 -19.54 -3.47 -16.62
N THR A 241 -19.20 -4.68 -16.18
CA THR A 241 -20.14 -5.55 -15.44
C THR A 241 -20.45 -5.00 -14.05
N GLU A 242 -21.53 -5.45 -13.40
CA GLU A 242 -21.82 -5.07 -12.00
C GLU A 242 -20.67 -5.46 -11.07
N SER A 243 -20.07 -6.65 -11.27
CA SER A 243 -18.87 -7.08 -10.54
C SER A 243 -17.68 -6.15 -10.81
N GLY A 244 -17.44 -5.78 -12.07
CA GLY A 244 -16.40 -4.79 -12.41
C GLY A 244 -16.63 -3.42 -11.76
N ALA A 245 -17.89 -2.97 -11.64
CA ALA A 245 -18.24 -1.74 -10.93
C ALA A 245 -18.03 -1.85 -9.42
N ASP A 246 -18.34 -3.00 -8.80
CA ASP A 246 -18.07 -3.28 -7.39
C ASP A 246 -16.56 -3.23 -7.11
N HIS A 247 -15.72 -3.76 -8.01
CA HIS A 247 -14.26 -3.64 -7.92
C HIS A 247 -13.74 -2.20 -8.02
N ILE A 248 -14.40 -1.33 -8.79
CA ILE A 248 -14.06 0.09 -8.86
C ILE A 248 -14.44 0.81 -7.57
N LEU A 249 -15.58 0.49 -6.98
CA LEU A 249 -16.04 1.08 -5.70
C LEU A 249 -15.18 0.64 -4.51
N ALA A 250 -14.71 -0.61 -4.53
CA ALA A 250 -13.77 -1.13 -3.55
C ALA A 250 -12.34 -0.58 -3.72
N ALA A 251 -12.04 0.06 -4.87
CA ALA A 251 -10.71 0.59 -5.15
C ALA A 251 -10.47 1.91 -4.40
N PRO A 252 -9.33 2.05 -3.67
CA PRO A 252 -8.98 3.33 -3.08
C PRO A 252 -8.97 4.47 -4.10
N ILE A 253 -9.49 5.64 -3.72
CA ILE A 253 -9.57 6.85 -4.57
C ILE A 253 -8.20 7.25 -5.16
N GLY A 254 -7.10 6.90 -4.48
CA GLY A 254 -5.73 7.14 -4.93
C GLY A 254 -5.26 6.26 -6.10
N ILE A 255 -6.00 5.22 -6.46
CA ILE A 255 -5.66 4.29 -7.55
C ILE A 255 -5.81 4.95 -8.92
N PHE A 256 -6.71 5.93 -9.09
CA PHE A 256 -7.00 6.58 -10.38
C PHE A 256 -5.91 7.57 -10.87
N ARG A 257 -4.64 7.24 -10.64
CA ARG A 257 -3.45 7.92 -11.18
C ARG A 257 -2.92 7.15 -12.40
N GLY A 258 -2.41 7.87 -13.39
CA GLY A 258 -1.96 7.29 -14.67
C GLY A 258 -0.95 6.14 -14.56
N ASP A 259 -0.12 6.13 -13.52
CA ASP A 259 0.95 5.13 -13.33
C ASP A 259 0.39 3.73 -12.99
N HIS A 260 -0.75 3.65 -12.27
CA HIS A 260 -1.43 2.39 -11.96
C HIS A 260 -2.18 1.81 -13.16
N ALA A 261 -2.62 2.67 -14.07
CA ALA A 261 -3.27 2.28 -15.32
C ALA A 261 -2.32 1.50 -16.24
N VAL A 262 -1.05 1.91 -16.29
CA VAL A 262 -0.01 1.26 -17.11
C VAL A 262 0.34 -0.12 -16.55
N ALA A 263 0.51 -0.24 -15.23
CA ALA A 263 0.78 -1.52 -14.58
C ALA A 263 -0.39 -2.52 -14.76
N ASN A 264 -1.62 -2.08 -14.50
CA ASN A 264 -2.81 -2.93 -14.68
C ASN A 264 -3.00 -3.36 -16.15
N ARG A 265 -2.70 -2.49 -17.12
CA ARG A 265 -2.78 -2.83 -18.55
C ARG A 265 -1.78 -3.91 -18.94
N ARG A 266 -0.55 -3.82 -18.44
CA ARG A 266 0.48 -4.83 -18.67
C ARG A 266 0.11 -6.18 -18.06
N THR A 267 -0.48 -6.19 -16.86
CA THR A 267 -1.00 -7.42 -16.24
C THR A 267 -2.16 -8.00 -17.05
N LEU A 268 -3.09 -7.17 -17.53
CA LEU A 268 -4.19 -7.62 -18.38
C LEU A 268 -3.68 -8.23 -19.70
N GLU A 269 -2.69 -7.61 -20.35
CA GLU A 269 -2.09 -8.12 -21.59
C GLU A 269 -1.46 -9.51 -21.39
N ILE A 270 -0.74 -9.73 -20.28
CA ILE A 270 -0.15 -11.03 -19.94
C ILE A 270 -1.24 -12.09 -19.76
N MET A 271 -2.28 -11.79 -18.99
CA MET A 271 -3.38 -12.73 -18.75
C MET A 271 -4.20 -13.04 -20.03
N GLU A 272 -4.46 -12.03 -20.87
CA GLU A 272 -5.16 -12.24 -22.14
C GLU A 272 -4.33 -13.00 -23.18
N ASP A 273 -3.01 -12.96 -23.09
CA ASP A 273 -2.10 -13.75 -23.93
C ASP A 273 -1.97 -15.20 -23.43
N GLU A 274 -2.00 -15.43 -22.12
CA GLU A 274 -2.02 -16.77 -21.51
C GLU A 274 -3.32 -17.51 -21.84
N ARG A 275 -4.47 -16.82 -21.82
CA ARG A 275 -5.78 -17.38 -22.20
C ARG A 275 -5.91 -17.74 -23.70
N ARG A 276 -5.03 -17.19 -24.56
CA ARG A 276 -5.06 -17.41 -26.01
C ARG A 276 -4.18 -18.58 -26.47
N GLN A 277 -3.34 -19.14 -25.58
CA GLN A 277 -2.45 -20.28 -25.86
C GLN A 277 -3.09 -21.60 -25.45
#